data_AF-A0A380P790-F1
#
_entry.id   AF-A0A380P790-F1
#
_cell.length_a   1.000
_cell.length_b   1.000
_cell.length_c   1.000
_cell.angle_alpha   90.00
_cell.angle_beta   90.00
_cell.angle_gamma   90.00
#
_symmetry.space_group_name_H-M   'P 1'
#
loop_
_entity.id
_entity.type
_entity.pdbx_description
1 polymer ?
#
loop_
_entity_poly.entity_id
_entity_poly.type
_entity_poly.pdbx_seq_one_letter_code
_entity_poly.pdbx_strand_id
1 'polypeptide(L)'
;MVKQITEDILNEVIVKRPADSYKGDFGRVLLIGGDKQYGGAITMAAQAAVSSGAGLVTVASDAVNRTALHSRVPEAMFVDWTDLDVLMEQIDKVTLF
;
A
#
# COMPACT_ATOMS: atom_id res chain seq x y z
N MET A 1 -22.74 6.86 -21.88
CA MET A 1 -22.58 8.23 -21.34
C MET A 1 -21.53 8.19 -20.24
N VAL A 2 -20.54 9.09 -20.27
CA VAL A 2 -19.52 9.20 -19.22
C VAL A 2 -20.08 10.07 -18.09
N LYS A 3 -19.99 9.61 -16.84
CA LYS A 3 -20.37 10.40 -15.66
C LYS A 3 -19.24 11.38 -15.35
N GLN A 4 -19.56 12.67 -15.21
CA GLN A 4 -18.58 13.67 -14.76
C GLN A 4 -18.30 13.46 -13.27
N ILE A 5 -17.03 13.52 -12.87
CA ILE A 5 -16.63 13.44 -11.46
C ILE A 5 -16.77 14.84 -10.85
N THR A 6 -17.61 14.97 -9.82
CA THR A 6 -17.79 16.17 -8.99
C THR A 6 -17.35 15.89 -7.56
N GLU A 7 -17.26 16.92 -6.72
CA GLU A 7 -16.88 16.78 -5.29
C GLU A 7 -17.83 15.87 -4.50
N ASP A 8 -19.06 15.66 -4.97
CA ASP A 8 -20.06 14.81 -4.33
C ASP A 8 -19.54 13.37 -4.10
N ILE A 9 -18.69 12.87 -5.01
CA ILE A 9 -18.10 11.53 -4.90
C ILE A 9 -17.27 11.35 -3.62
N LEU A 10 -16.70 12.43 -3.09
CA LEU A 10 -15.87 12.38 -1.89
C LEU A 10 -16.71 11.98 -0.69
N ASN A 11 -17.93 12.53 -0.56
CA ASN A 11 -18.85 12.19 0.52
C ASN A 11 -19.51 10.81 0.32
N GLU A 12 -19.60 10.33 -0.93
CA GLU A 12 -20.11 8.99 -1.24
C GLU A 12 -19.09 7.89 -0.89
N VAL A 13 -17.80 8.12 -1.13
CA VAL A 13 -16.74 7.09 -1.01
C VAL A 13 -16.00 7.17 0.33
N ILE A 14 -15.75 8.38 0.86
CA ILE A 14 -14.98 8.56 2.10
C ILE A 14 -15.93 8.48 3.29
N VAL A 15 -16.03 7.28 3.88
CA VAL A 15 -16.89 7.02 5.03
C VAL A 15 -16.14 7.20 6.36
N LYS A 16 -16.89 7.59 7.40
CA LYS A 16 -16.35 7.71 8.76
C LYS A 16 -15.96 6.34 9.31
N ARG A 17 -14.78 6.26 9.92
CA ARG A 17 -14.28 5.03 10.56
C ARG A 17 -15.08 4.70 11.85
N PRO A 18 -15.47 3.44 12.08
CA PRO A 18 -16.01 2.99 13.36
C PRO A 18 -15.02 3.25 14.50
N ALA A 19 -15.53 3.56 15.69
CA ALA A 19 -14.68 3.85 16.86
C ALA A 19 -13.97 2.60 17.38
N ASP A 20 -14.56 1.43 17.16
CA ASP A 20 -14.10 0.10 17.52
C ASP A 20 -13.40 -0.60 16.34
N SER A 21 -12.56 0.14 15.61
CA SER A 21 -11.79 -0.40 14.48
C SER A 21 -10.31 -0.57 14.78
N TYR A 22 -9.69 -1.52 14.08
CA TYR A 22 -8.29 -1.89 14.15
C TYR A 22 -7.64 -1.82 12.77
N LYS A 23 -6.31 -1.90 12.74
CA LYS A 23 -5.52 -1.93 11.49
C LYS A 23 -5.91 -3.04 10.51
N GLY A 24 -6.55 -4.13 10.97
CA GLY A 24 -7.01 -5.20 10.10
C GLY A 24 -8.27 -4.86 9.30
N ASP A 25 -9.09 -3.95 9.83
CA ASP A 25 -10.39 -3.59 9.25
C ASP A 25 -10.26 -2.68 8.03
N PHE A 26 -9.09 -2.06 7.85
CA PHE A 26 -8.78 -1.16 6.72
C PHE A 26 -7.93 -1.84 5.64
N GLY A 27 -8.02 -3.17 5.56
CA GLY A 27 -7.37 -3.97 4.53
C GLY A 27 -5.86 -4.13 4.71
N ARG A 28 -5.33 -5.08 3.95
CA ARG A 28 -3.90 -5.37 3.82
C ARG A 28 -3.51 -5.21 2.36
N VAL A 29 -2.75 -4.17 2.06
CA VAL A 29 -2.36 -3.83 0.69
C VAL A 29 -0.93 -4.28 0.43
N LEU A 30 -0.73 -5.02 -0.67
CA LEU A 30 0.58 -5.36 -1.21
C LEU A 30 0.84 -4.55 -2.48
N LEU A 31 1.90 -3.75 -2.49
CA LEU A 31 2.39 -3.02 -3.66
C LEU A 31 3.59 -3.76 -4.23
N ILE A 32 3.54 -4.13 -5.51
CA ILE A 32 4.63 -4.86 -6.18
C ILE A 32 5.19 -3.97 -7.30
N GLY A 33 6.48 -3.63 -7.23
CA GLY A 33 7.09 -2.77 -8.23
C GLY A 33 8.38 -2.11 -7.76
N GLY A 34 8.93 -1.25 -8.62
CA GLY A 34 10.19 -0.55 -8.37
C GLY A 34 11.38 -1.51 -8.48
N ASP A 35 12.02 -1.50 -9.64
CA ASP A 35 13.30 -2.17 -9.83
C ASP A 35 14.44 -1.31 -9.25
N LYS A 36 15.69 -1.68 -9.57
CA LYS A 36 16.89 -0.95 -9.13
C LYS A 36 16.94 0.49 -9.63
N GLN A 37 16.31 0.79 -10.76
CA GLN A 37 16.33 2.10 -11.39
C GLN A 37 15.14 2.97 -10.95
N TYR A 38 14.00 2.34 -10.66
CA TYR A 38 12.71 3.00 -10.43
C TYR A 38 12.14 2.77 -9.02
N GLY A 39 13.00 2.56 -8.02
CA GLY A 39 12.60 2.46 -6.61
C GLY A 39 11.84 3.67 -6.06
N GLY A 40 12.06 4.85 -6.65
CA GLY A 40 11.30 6.06 -6.29
C GLY A 40 9.81 5.94 -6.61
N ALA A 41 9.44 5.24 -7.68
CA ALA A 41 8.04 5.06 -8.08
C ALA A 41 7.26 4.27 -7.03
N ILE A 42 7.80 3.13 -6.59
CA ILE A 42 7.14 2.30 -5.59
C ILE A 42 7.11 2.98 -4.21
N THR A 43 8.12 3.79 -3.90
CA THR A 43 8.16 4.58 -2.65
C THR A 43 7.05 5.63 -2.62
N MET A 44 6.78 6.31 -3.74
CA MET A 44 5.66 7.26 -3.83
C MET A 44 4.30 6.57 -3.71
N ALA A 45 4.14 5.40 -4.33
CA ALA A 45 2.92 4.60 -4.20
C ALA A 45 2.70 4.14 -2.75
N ALA A 46 3.76 3.68 -2.07
CA ALA A 46 3.71 3.29 -0.67
C ALA A 46 3.29 4.43 0.24
N GLN A 47 3.89 5.62 0.04
CA GLN A 47 3.50 6.82 0.79
C GLN A 47 2.03 7.15 0.59
N ALA A 48 1.54 7.13 -0.66
CA ALA A 48 0.14 7.41 -0.96
C ALA A 48 -0.81 6.39 -0.32
N ALA A 49 -0.46 5.10 -0.35
CA ALA A 49 -1.24 4.05 0.28
C ALA A 49 -1.36 4.23 1.81
N VAL A 50 -0.23 4.50 2.49
CA VAL A 50 -0.22 4.79 3.93
C VAL A 50 -1.05 6.03 4.24
N SER A 51 -0.85 7.13 3.50
CA SER A 51 -1.57 8.39 3.70
C SER A 51 -3.07 8.30 3.36
N SER A 52 -3.46 7.41 2.45
CA SER A 52 -4.88 7.12 2.17
C SER A 52 -5.58 6.37 3.31
N GLY A 53 -4.79 5.84 4.25
CA GLY A 53 -5.29 5.19 5.45
C GLY A 53 -5.45 3.67 5.33
N ALA A 54 -4.75 3.03 4.39
CA ALA A 54 -4.65 1.57 4.36
C ALA A 54 -4.15 1.05 5.72
N GLY A 55 -4.76 -0.02 6.22
CA GLY A 55 -4.49 -0.51 7.57
C GLY A 55 -3.11 -1.13 7.73
N LEU A 56 -2.70 -1.92 6.75
CA LEU A 56 -1.36 -2.50 6.64
C LEU A 56 -0.87 -2.39 5.20
N VAL A 57 0.36 -1.91 5.02
CA VAL A 57 0.98 -1.74 3.70
C VAL A 57 2.28 -2.53 3.65
N THR A 58 2.38 -3.43 2.67
CA THR A 58 3.61 -4.17 2.35
C THR A 58 4.06 -3.79 0.95
N VAL A 59 5.37 -3.61 0.77
CA VAL A 59 6.00 -3.29 -0.52
C VAL A 59 6.91 -4.44 -0.91
N ALA A 60 6.63 -5.09 -2.03
CA ALA A 60 7.53 -6.01 -2.69
C ALA A 60 8.32 -5.29 -3.79
N SER A 61 9.63 -5.17 -3.61
CA SER A 61 10.51 -4.40 -4.50
C SER A 61 11.92 -4.99 -4.50
N ASP A 62 12.80 -4.47 -5.37
CA ASP A 62 14.21 -4.83 -5.35
C ASP A 62 14.86 -4.45 -4.01
N ALA A 63 15.68 -5.35 -3.45
CA ALA A 63 16.33 -5.18 -2.15
C ALA A 63 17.09 -3.84 -1.99
N VAL A 64 17.62 -3.29 -3.09
CA VAL A 64 18.35 -2.00 -3.07
C VAL A 64 17.46 -0.84 -2.59
N ASN A 65 16.14 -0.96 -2.76
CA ASN A 65 15.18 0.10 -2.44
C ASN A 65 14.79 0.12 -0.94
N ARG A 66 15.10 -0.93 -0.17
CA ARG A 66 14.64 -1.10 1.22
C ARG A 66 14.99 0.09 2.11
N THR A 67 16.26 0.50 2.12
CA THR A 67 16.73 1.61 2.98
C THR A 67 16.09 2.93 2.59
N ALA A 68 15.96 3.19 1.28
CA ALA A 68 15.33 4.41 0.78
C ALA A 68 13.83 4.45 1.10
N LEU A 69 13.14 3.30 0.98
CA LEU A 69 11.74 3.16 1.36
C LEU A 69 11.55 3.49 2.84
N HIS A 70 12.21 2.78 3.76
CA HIS A 70 12.01 2.97 5.20
C HIS A 70 12.49 4.34 5.72
N SER A 71 13.40 5.00 5.00
CA SER A 71 13.80 6.38 5.33
C SER A 71 12.69 7.39 5.03
N ARG A 72 11.75 7.08 4.13
CA ARG A 72 10.64 7.96 3.74
C ARG A 72 9.29 7.51 4.29
N VAL A 73 9.04 6.20 4.30
CA VAL A 73 7.77 5.57 4.68
C VAL A 73 8.07 4.42 5.66
N PRO A 74 8.46 4.72 6.91
CA PRO A 74 8.82 3.71 7.90
C PRO A 74 7.65 2.79 8.32
N GLU A 75 6.40 3.20 8.06
CA GLU A 75 5.19 2.41 8.33
C GLU A 75 4.99 1.26 7.33
N ALA A 76 5.58 1.35 6.14
CA ALA A 76 5.46 0.33 5.12
C ALA A 76 6.41 -0.83 5.42
N MET A 77 5.90 -2.05 5.37
CA MET A 77 6.72 -3.27 5.45
C MET A 77 7.40 -3.53 4.10
N PHE A 78 8.54 -4.21 4.12
CA PHE A 78 9.32 -4.52 2.91
C PHE A 78 9.48 -6.02 2.72
N VAL A 79 9.29 -6.48 1.49
CA VAL A 79 9.64 -7.82 1.03
C VAL A 79 10.55 -7.70 -0.20
N ASP A 80 11.61 -8.51 -0.21
CA ASP A 80 12.39 -8.69 -1.44
C ASP A 80 11.58 -9.56 -2.39
N TRP A 81 11.21 -9.01 -3.55
CA TRP A 81 10.40 -9.73 -4.53
C TRP A 81 11.09 -10.95 -5.16
N THR A 82 12.39 -11.14 -4.93
CA THR A 82 13.14 -12.33 -5.36
C THR A 82 12.99 -13.50 -4.38
N ASP A 83 12.58 -13.23 -3.14
CA ASP A 83 12.18 -14.23 -2.17
C ASP A 83 10.73 -14.63 -2.45
N LEU A 84 10.56 -15.59 -3.37
CA LEU A 84 9.25 -16.01 -3.85
C LEU A 84 8.40 -16.63 -2.74
N ASP A 85 9.00 -17.35 -1.79
CA ASP A 85 8.25 -17.97 -0.70
C ASP A 85 7.61 -16.91 0.20
N VAL A 86 8.39 -15.89 0.60
CA VAL A 86 7.88 -14.77 1.39
C VAL A 86 6.90 -13.92 0.59
N LEU A 87 7.17 -13.69 -0.70
CA LEU A 87 6.27 -12.94 -1.57
C LEU A 87 4.89 -13.62 -1.67
N MET A 88 4.86 -14.93 -1.90
CA MET A 88 3.63 -15.70 -1.97
C MET A 88 2.85 -15.65 -0.64
N GLU A 89 3.55 -15.74 0.49
CA GLU A 89 2.93 -15.57 1.81
C GLU A 89 2.27 -14.18 1.97
N GLN A 90 2.86 -13.13 1.42
CA GLN A 90 2.23 -11.80 1.45
C GLN A 90 1.03 -11.69 0.53
N ILE A 91 1.08 -12.33 -0.65
CA ILE A 91 -0.06 -12.37 -1.59
C ILE A 91 -1.28 -13.01 -0.90
N ASP A 92 -1.08 -14.12 -0.18
CA ASP A 92 -2.16 -14.81 0.54
C ASP A 92 -2.75 -13.98 1.69
N LYS A 93 -1.99 -13.01 2.22
CA LYS A 93 -2.41 -12.12 3.31
C LYS A 93 -3.16 -10.88 2.83
N VAL A 94 -3.21 -10.60 1.53
CA VAL A 94 -3.89 -9.43 0.98
C VAL A 94 -5.39 -9.52 1.27
N THR A 95 -5.97 -8.44 1.79
CA THR A 95 -7.41 -8.38 2.08
C THR A 95 -8.01 -7.11 1.47
N LEU A 96 -9.21 -7.27 0.90
CA LEU A 96 -10.04 -6.16 0.44
C LEU A 96 -10.76 -5.51 1.63
N PHE A 97 -11.10 -4.23 1.46
CA PHE A 97 -11.86 -3.40 2.40
C PHE A 97 -13.34 -3.32 2.00
#